data_AF-A0A936VMT0-F1
#
_entry.id   AF-A0A936VMT0-F1
#
_cell.length_a   1.000
_cell.length_b   1.000
_cell.length_c   1.000
_cell.angle_alpha   90.00
_cell.angle_beta   90.00
_cell.angle_gamma   90.00
#
_symmetry.space_group_name_H-M   'P 1'
#
loop_
_entity.id
_entity.type
_entity.pdbx_description
1 polymer ?
#
loop_
_entity_poly.entity_id
_entity_poly.type
_entity_poly.pdbx_seq_one_letter_code
_entity_poly.pdbx_strand_id
1 'polypeptide(L)'
;MLAAKDAKAGDVLPFSIIEEFYKRPGGTMFGKIFGSDPLDFWLGRFYVGIWGIVSVAFAAIGAIFYIYQFLVVEGTYNILQARIDPPPLALGLRLQTPGQPGFTWQIIVLCATVAFIAWGLREIDISSKLRMGYEVPLTFYAVVSSWITLQWLRPIAMGSWGNGFPLGITHHLDWVSNIGYQYFNFFYNPFHAIAISLLFFSTMLLAMHGSAIRSGMNRPGVTVENIDVFWRGVTAGYSIGEIGIHRLAFWIAALAVLTANICIFLSGTLVGSWTHFWSFWDKLPWWSFAGAASVVAAGRAPRDPDDAIDLHGLERPGSFETSFGIASQTRLGFMDRLFGNGQVGPFFLGTWGLIALLSFGATVLIILLSYITSPQVHYNFLLFVREFPNLSVEPPAATFGLRWPGWFNGGNWLAATFFLHIAVLAWWTRVYTRANATGLDRNLARAFSAALLLYFTIYLVRPLLLGAWSEAPGHGLKAMLDWTNNVSVRYGNFYYNPFHMISIFGLLGSTMLLGMHGATIVATARYGSELELDEIEVEGSGTHRAQLFWRWTMGFNANAASIHVWAFWFAILCVVAGAIGLLLSGTVVKDWFTWAQSAHIVAPFNPNADWSQYVQPATMTQPVIAPASVPLAP
;
A
#
# COMPACT_ATOMS: atom_id res chain seq x y z
N MET A 1 43.31 -3.54 9.55
CA MET A 1 42.66 -4.86 9.37
C MET A 1 41.89 -5.35 10.60
N LEU A 2 42.42 -5.23 11.83
CA LEU A 2 41.64 -5.44 13.08
C LEU A 2 40.48 -4.42 13.23
N ALA A 3 40.69 -3.18 12.77
CA ALA A 3 39.72 -2.08 12.88
C ALA A 3 38.32 -2.36 12.27
N ALA A 4 38.18 -3.15 11.20
CA ALA A 4 36.87 -3.41 10.58
C ALA A 4 36.07 -4.54 11.27
N LYS A 5 36.75 -5.44 11.98
CA LYS A 5 36.13 -6.56 12.70
C LYS A 5 35.59 -6.12 14.07
N ASP A 6 36.23 -5.10 14.65
CA ASP A 6 35.92 -4.51 15.95
C ASP A 6 35.26 -3.12 15.83
N ALA A 7 34.94 -2.67 14.61
CA ALA A 7 34.31 -1.37 14.36
C ALA A 7 32.96 -1.28 15.09
N LYS A 8 32.88 -0.37 16.06
CA LYS A 8 31.65 -0.07 16.80
C LYS A 8 30.83 0.98 16.04
N ALA A 9 29.59 1.22 16.48
CA ALA A 9 28.82 2.36 15.99
C ALA A 9 29.65 3.65 16.20
N GLY A 10 29.88 4.42 15.14
CA GLY A 10 30.65 5.67 15.16
C GLY A 10 32.09 5.64 14.62
N ASP A 11 32.65 4.48 14.25
CA ASP A 11 33.99 4.43 13.64
C ASP A 11 33.98 4.86 12.16
N VAL A 12 34.64 5.98 11.84
CA VAL A 12 34.71 6.54 10.47
C VAL A 12 35.70 5.74 9.62
N LEU A 13 35.23 4.66 9.01
CA LEU A 13 35.99 3.87 8.05
C LEU A 13 35.53 4.18 6.61
N PRO A 14 36.45 4.48 5.68
CA PRO A 14 36.12 4.63 4.28
C PRO A 14 35.34 3.42 3.73
N PHE A 15 34.25 3.68 3.00
CA PHE A 15 33.38 2.64 2.43
C PHE A 15 34.15 1.59 1.61
N SER A 16 35.21 1.99 0.89
CA SER A 16 36.07 1.08 0.11
C SER A 16 36.80 0.04 0.96
N ILE A 17 37.23 0.42 2.17
CA ILE A 17 37.92 -0.47 3.10
C ILE A 17 36.93 -1.49 3.68
N ILE A 18 35.70 -1.05 3.95
CA ILE A 18 34.62 -1.94 4.40
C ILE A 18 34.21 -2.91 3.28
N GLU A 19 34.12 -2.44 2.03
CA GLU A 19 33.86 -3.29 0.86
C GLU A 19 34.94 -4.38 0.71
N GLU A 20 36.22 -4.03 0.82
CA GLU A 20 37.34 -4.99 0.76
C GLU A 20 37.32 -5.99 1.92
N PHE A 21 36.91 -5.55 3.11
CA PHE A 21 36.78 -6.43 4.27
C PHE A 21 35.70 -7.50 4.07
N TYR A 22 34.54 -7.11 3.53
CA TYR A 22 33.41 -8.02 3.34
C TYR A 22 33.46 -8.83 2.03
N LYS A 23 34.16 -8.36 0.99
CA LYS A 23 34.40 -9.12 -0.26
C LYS A 23 35.41 -10.25 -0.06
N ARG A 24 35.02 -11.26 0.73
CA ARG A 24 35.83 -12.45 1.00
C ARG A 24 34.98 -13.72 0.84
N PRO A 25 35.56 -14.80 0.27
CA PRO A 25 34.88 -16.08 0.21
C PRO A 25 34.53 -16.61 1.60
N GLY A 26 33.40 -17.30 1.71
CA GLY A 26 32.88 -17.93 2.93
C GLY A 26 31.55 -17.36 3.41
N GLY A 27 30.87 -18.11 4.28
CA GLY A 27 29.60 -17.68 4.90
C GLY A 27 28.35 -17.93 4.05
N THR A 28 28.47 -18.59 2.89
CA THR A 28 27.33 -18.98 2.04
C THR A 28 26.59 -20.20 2.59
N MET A 29 25.31 -20.32 2.25
CA MET A 29 24.50 -21.48 2.59
C MET A 29 25.04 -22.76 1.94
N PHE A 30 25.49 -22.67 0.69
CA PHE A 30 26.07 -23.80 -0.04
C PHE A 30 27.36 -24.29 0.63
N GLY A 31 28.25 -23.37 1.04
CA GLY A 31 29.47 -23.72 1.77
C GLY A 31 29.20 -24.31 3.16
N LYS A 32 28.11 -23.91 3.83
CA LYS A 32 27.69 -24.53 5.11
C LYS A 32 27.18 -25.96 4.93
N ILE A 33 26.50 -26.25 3.82
CA ILE A 33 25.90 -27.57 3.55
C ILE A 33 26.94 -28.55 2.98
N PHE A 34 27.77 -28.10 2.03
CA PHE A 34 28.68 -28.95 1.26
C PHE A 34 30.16 -28.76 1.61
N GLY A 35 30.48 -27.94 2.63
CA GLY A 35 31.84 -27.69 3.11
C GLY A 35 32.67 -26.74 2.24
N SER A 36 32.29 -26.54 0.98
CA SER A 36 32.92 -25.56 0.07
C SER A 36 31.90 -25.00 -0.91
N ASP A 37 32.11 -23.75 -1.33
CA ASP A 37 31.30 -23.11 -2.37
C ASP A 37 32.22 -22.62 -3.50
N PRO A 38 32.35 -23.39 -4.59
CA PRO A 38 33.24 -23.04 -5.70
C PRO A 38 32.72 -21.85 -6.52
N LEU A 39 31.48 -21.41 -6.31
CA LEU A 39 30.83 -20.34 -7.07
C LEU A 39 30.64 -19.06 -6.24
N ASP A 40 31.33 -18.95 -5.10
CA ASP A 40 31.36 -17.76 -4.25
C ASP A 40 32.30 -16.69 -4.82
N PHE A 41 31.79 -15.88 -5.77
CA PHE A 41 32.54 -14.78 -6.36
C PHE A 41 31.68 -13.54 -6.63
N TRP A 42 32.37 -12.42 -6.89
CA TRP A 42 31.79 -11.14 -7.28
C TRP A 42 32.13 -10.81 -8.73
N LEU A 43 31.15 -10.32 -9.48
CA LEU A 43 31.37 -9.69 -10.77
C LEU A 43 31.29 -8.17 -10.58
N GLY A 44 32.45 -7.55 -10.39
CA GLY A 44 32.57 -6.12 -10.10
C GLY A 44 31.90 -5.72 -8.79
N ARG A 45 30.73 -5.07 -8.89
CA ARG A 45 29.92 -4.63 -7.74
C ARG A 45 28.89 -5.67 -7.31
N PHE A 46 28.63 -6.67 -8.13
CA PHE A 46 27.55 -7.62 -7.95
C PHE A 46 28.05 -8.92 -7.32
N TYR A 47 27.41 -9.39 -6.25
CA TYR A 47 27.69 -10.72 -5.70
C TYR A 47 26.95 -11.78 -6.54
N VAL A 48 27.61 -12.82 -7.03
CA VAL A 48 26.92 -13.82 -7.86
C VAL A 48 26.49 -14.99 -7.00
N GLY A 49 27.46 -15.79 -6.51
CA GLY A 49 27.14 -17.04 -5.82
C GLY A 49 26.50 -18.09 -6.75
N ILE A 50 26.33 -19.32 -6.26
CA ILE A 50 25.59 -20.36 -7.00
C ILE A 50 24.15 -19.91 -7.33
N TRP A 51 23.48 -19.27 -6.38
CA TRP A 51 22.10 -18.83 -6.52
C TRP A 51 21.95 -17.68 -7.52
N GLY A 52 22.94 -16.79 -7.64
CA GLY A 52 22.94 -15.77 -8.68
C GLY A 52 23.09 -16.35 -10.09
N ILE A 53 23.94 -17.37 -10.27
CA ILE A 53 24.06 -18.07 -11.56
C ILE A 53 22.73 -18.71 -11.94
N VAL A 54 22.11 -19.46 -11.01
CA VAL A 54 20.80 -20.09 -11.24
C VAL A 54 19.76 -19.02 -11.57
N SER A 55 19.69 -17.95 -10.79
CA SER A 55 18.70 -16.90 -11.00
C SER A 55 18.86 -16.21 -12.36
N VAL A 56 20.07 -15.79 -12.72
CA VAL A 56 20.35 -15.12 -14.00
C VAL A 56 20.13 -16.07 -15.19
N ALA A 57 20.53 -17.33 -15.09
CA ALA A 57 20.34 -18.30 -16.16
C ALA A 57 18.86 -18.53 -16.46
N PHE A 58 18.04 -18.79 -15.43
CA PHE A 58 16.61 -19.00 -15.61
C PHE A 58 15.87 -17.71 -15.98
N ALA A 59 16.27 -16.55 -15.45
CA ALA A 59 15.73 -15.26 -15.87
C ALA A 59 16.03 -14.98 -17.35
N ALA A 60 17.24 -15.26 -17.83
CA ALA A 60 17.61 -15.10 -19.23
C ALA A 60 16.81 -16.03 -20.15
N ILE A 61 16.65 -17.31 -19.78
CA ILE A 61 15.81 -18.25 -20.53
C ILE A 61 14.37 -17.74 -20.60
N GLY A 62 13.78 -17.36 -19.47
CA GLY A 62 12.42 -16.81 -19.42
C GLY A 62 12.26 -15.56 -20.28
N ALA A 63 13.23 -14.64 -20.23
CA ALA A 63 13.23 -13.42 -21.04
C ALA A 63 13.34 -13.71 -22.54
N ILE A 64 14.14 -14.70 -22.95
CA ILE A 64 14.23 -15.14 -24.36
C ILE A 64 12.87 -15.63 -24.84
N PHE A 65 12.18 -16.47 -24.07
CA PHE A 65 10.84 -16.94 -24.43
C PHE A 65 9.80 -15.81 -24.45
N TYR A 66 9.90 -14.85 -23.52
CA TYR A 66 9.04 -13.66 -23.50
C TYR A 66 9.23 -12.82 -24.78
N ILE A 67 10.48 -12.50 -25.12
CA ILE A 67 10.83 -11.72 -26.31
C ILE A 67 10.45 -12.47 -27.59
N TYR A 68 10.67 -13.78 -27.64
CA TYR A 68 10.27 -14.62 -28.77
C TYR A 68 8.75 -14.58 -28.98
N GLN A 69 7.97 -14.76 -27.92
CA GLN A 69 6.51 -14.70 -28.00
C GLN A 69 6.05 -13.33 -28.51
N PHE A 70 6.56 -12.27 -27.89
CA PHE A 70 6.20 -10.90 -28.20
C PHE A 70 6.57 -10.47 -29.63
N LEU A 71 7.82 -10.70 -30.05
CA LEU A 71 8.32 -10.23 -31.35
C LEU A 71 7.99 -11.17 -32.51
N VAL A 72 8.08 -12.49 -32.30
CA VAL A 72 7.99 -13.48 -33.38
C VAL A 72 6.58 -14.04 -33.52
N VAL A 73 5.92 -14.37 -32.40
CA VAL A 73 4.58 -15.00 -32.43
C VAL A 73 3.50 -13.95 -32.56
N GLU A 74 3.55 -12.87 -31.78
CA GLU A 74 2.54 -11.80 -31.83
C GLU A 74 2.84 -10.73 -32.89
N GLY A 75 4.07 -10.66 -33.39
CA GLY A 75 4.47 -9.67 -34.40
C GLY A 75 4.34 -8.22 -33.93
N THR A 76 4.37 -7.99 -32.61
CA THR A 76 4.14 -6.67 -32.03
C THR A 76 5.46 -6.05 -31.59
N TYR A 77 5.67 -4.77 -31.89
CA TYR A 77 6.89 -4.03 -31.52
C TYR A 77 6.67 -3.08 -30.34
N ASN A 78 5.42 -2.94 -29.88
CA ASN A 78 5.07 -2.18 -28.68
C ASN A 78 4.91 -3.09 -27.47
N ILE A 79 5.83 -3.00 -26.50
CA ILE A 79 5.80 -3.83 -25.28
C ILE A 79 4.52 -3.66 -24.46
N LEU A 80 3.85 -2.50 -24.56
CA LEU A 80 2.58 -2.28 -23.87
C LEU A 80 1.44 -3.10 -24.47
N GLN A 81 1.53 -3.51 -25.72
CA GLN A 81 0.56 -4.38 -26.38
C GLN A 81 0.89 -5.87 -26.24
N ALA A 82 2.05 -6.21 -25.67
CA ALA A 82 2.49 -7.58 -25.50
C ALA A 82 1.47 -8.40 -24.71
N ARG A 83 1.19 -9.60 -25.19
CA ARG A 83 0.22 -10.52 -24.61
C ARG A 83 0.80 -11.93 -24.56
N ILE A 84 0.69 -12.56 -23.40
CA ILE A 84 1.11 -13.95 -23.21
C ILE A 84 0.04 -14.61 -22.35
N ASP A 85 -0.85 -15.31 -23.04
CA ASP A 85 -1.98 -15.99 -22.43
C ASP A 85 -1.55 -17.30 -21.76
N PRO A 86 -2.15 -17.64 -20.60
CA PRO A 86 -2.02 -18.98 -20.05
C PRO A 86 -2.69 -20.02 -20.98
N PRO A 87 -2.41 -21.33 -20.79
CA PRO A 87 -3.04 -22.38 -21.57
C PRO A 87 -4.58 -22.35 -21.49
N PRO A 88 -5.32 -22.73 -22.56
CA PRO A 88 -6.77 -22.87 -22.52
C PRO A 88 -7.27 -23.73 -21.34
N LEU A 89 -8.43 -23.39 -20.77
CA LEU A 89 -8.95 -24.03 -19.57
C LEU A 89 -9.18 -25.54 -19.78
N ALA A 90 -9.62 -25.92 -20.99
CA ALA A 90 -9.89 -27.31 -21.38
C ALA A 90 -8.68 -28.24 -21.25
N LEU A 91 -7.45 -27.69 -21.24
CA LEU A 91 -6.22 -28.47 -21.11
C LEU A 91 -5.89 -28.83 -19.65
N GLY A 92 -6.62 -28.27 -18.68
CA GLY A 92 -6.40 -28.51 -17.26
C GLY A 92 -4.98 -28.19 -16.82
N LEU A 93 -4.38 -29.08 -16.03
CA LEU A 93 -3.00 -28.94 -15.54
C LEU A 93 -1.94 -29.58 -16.46
N ARG A 94 -2.25 -29.86 -17.73
CA ARG A 94 -1.31 -30.50 -18.66
C ARG A 94 -0.20 -29.55 -19.10
N LEU A 95 1.03 -30.06 -19.14
CA LEU A 95 2.15 -29.38 -19.78
C LEU A 95 1.99 -29.44 -21.29
N GLN A 96 2.18 -28.29 -21.93
CA GLN A 96 2.08 -28.14 -23.37
C GLN A 96 3.43 -28.42 -24.03
N THR A 97 3.40 -28.74 -25.32
CA THR A 97 4.59 -28.92 -26.16
C THR A 97 4.86 -27.67 -27.01
N PRO A 98 6.10 -27.47 -27.52
CA PRO A 98 6.40 -26.32 -28.38
C PRO A 98 5.41 -26.17 -29.54
N GLY A 99 4.84 -24.98 -29.68
CA GLY A 99 3.84 -24.67 -30.72
C GLY A 99 2.38 -24.85 -30.28
N GLN A 100 2.12 -25.43 -29.11
CA GLN A 100 0.76 -25.48 -28.53
C GLN A 100 0.43 -24.20 -27.74
N PRO A 101 -0.86 -23.81 -27.66
CA PRO A 101 -1.29 -22.60 -26.96
C PRO A 101 -0.95 -22.67 -25.47
N GLY A 102 -0.28 -21.63 -24.96
CA GLY A 102 0.12 -21.52 -23.55
C GLY A 102 1.46 -22.19 -23.19
N PHE A 103 2.17 -22.83 -24.15
CA PHE A 103 3.51 -23.39 -23.91
C PHE A 103 4.51 -22.33 -23.42
N THR A 104 4.59 -21.21 -24.14
CA THR A 104 5.52 -20.12 -23.80
C THR A 104 5.25 -19.58 -22.40
N TRP A 105 3.97 -19.42 -22.04
CA TRP A 105 3.57 -19.01 -20.69
C TRP A 105 4.10 -19.99 -19.62
N GLN A 106 3.92 -21.30 -19.82
CA GLN A 106 4.35 -22.32 -18.84
C GLN A 106 5.86 -22.30 -18.62
N ILE A 107 6.65 -22.18 -19.69
CA ILE A 107 8.11 -22.09 -19.60
C ILE A 107 8.53 -20.81 -18.89
N ILE A 108 7.94 -19.66 -19.24
CA ILE A 108 8.25 -18.38 -18.58
C ILE A 108 7.92 -18.47 -17.09
N VAL A 109 6.76 -19.03 -16.72
CA VAL A 109 6.35 -19.18 -15.32
C VAL A 109 7.30 -20.08 -14.54
N LEU A 110 7.67 -21.24 -15.11
CA LEU A 110 8.62 -22.14 -14.47
C LEU A 110 9.98 -21.46 -14.26
N CYS A 111 10.51 -20.83 -15.31
CA CYS A 111 11.80 -20.15 -15.26
C CYS A 111 11.79 -18.98 -14.28
N ALA A 112 10.75 -18.14 -14.30
CA ALA A 112 10.61 -17.04 -13.37
C ALA A 112 10.49 -17.50 -11.91
N THR A 113 9.75 -18.58 -11.64
CA THR A 113 9.65 -19.15 -10.29
C THR A 113 11.01 -19.61 -9.76
N VAL A 114 11.78 -20.34 -10.57
CA VAL A 114 13.15 -20.74 -10.17
C VAL A 114 14.03 -19.52 -9.97
N ALA A 115 13.93 -18.53 -10.86
CA ALA A 115 14.73 -17.31 -10.79
C ALA A 115 14.45 -16.50 -9.52
N PHE A 116 13.17 -16.34 -9.14
CA PHE A 116 12.76 -15.61 -7.94
C PHE A 116 13.17 -16.32 -6.66
N ILE A 117 13.00 -17.64 -6.57
CA ILE A 117 13.45 -18.42 -5.40
C ILE A 117 14.97 -18.32 -5.26
N ALA A 118 15.71 -18.54 -6.35
CA ALA A 118 17.16 -18.43 -6.33
C ALA A 118 17.62 -17.00 -5.96
N TRP A 119 16.92 -15.96 -6.42
CA TRP A 119 17.25 -14.59 -6.05
C TRP A 119 17.09 -14.32 -4.54
N GLY A 120 16.00 -14.79 -3.93
CA GLY A 120 15.81 -14.66 -2.49
C GLY A 120 16.85 -15.45 -1.67
N LEU A 121 17.27 -16.63 -2.14
CA LEU A 121 18.35 -17.40 -1.52
C LEU A 121 19.70 -16.68 -1.61
N ARG A 122 19.95 -15.98 -2.72
CA ARG A 122 21.11 -15.11 -2.87
C ARG A 122 21.10 -13.95 -1.88
N GLU A 123 19.95 -13.32 -1.63
CA GLU A 123 19.83 -12.28 -0.59
C GLU A 123 20.13 -12.82 0.82
N ILE A 124 19.73 -14.06 1.13
CA ILE A 124 20.07 -14.73 2.39
C ILE A 124 21.58 -14.93 2.54
N ASP A 125 22.28 -15.32 1.46
CA ASP A 125 23.74 -15.45 1.45
C ASP A 125 24.41 -14.09 1.69
N ILE A 126 23.93 -13.02 1.04
CA ILE A 126 24.43 -11.66 1.24
C ILE A 126 24.22 -11.21 2.70
N SER A 127 23.02 -11.39 3.27
CA SER A 127 22.74 -11.11 4.69
C SER A 127 23.67 -11.88 5.62
N SER A 128 23.95 -13.15 5.33
CA SER A 128 24.86 -13.98 6.11
C SER A 128 26.29 -13.43 6.08
N LYS A 129 26.79 -13.07 4.89
CA LYS A 129 28.14 -12.49 4.71
C LYS A 129 28.30 -11.14 5.41
N LEU A 130 27.29 -10.30 5.28
CA LEU A 130 27.27 -8.97 5.90
C LEU A 130 26.90 -9.00 7.38
N ARG A 131 26.59 -10.19 7.93
CA ARG A 131 26.10 -10.35 9.30
C ARG A 131 24.96 -9.35 9.52
N MET A 132 23.89 -9.48 8.77
CA MET A 132 22.64 -8.74 8.96
C MET A 132 21.56 -9.72 9.41
N GLY A 133 20.41 -9.21 9.83
CA GLY A 133 19.21 -10.03 9.93
C GLY A 133 18.68 -10.46 8.55
N TYR A 134 17.63 -11.29 8.56
CA TYR A 134 17.00 -11.84 7.34
C TYR A 134 15.68 -11.16 6.99
N GLU A 135 15.42 -9.97 7.53
CA GLU A 135 14.19 -9.22 7.31
C GLU A 135 14.04 -8.84 5.83
N VAL A 136 15.13 -8.43 5.16
CA VAL A 136 15.10 -8.06 3.73
C VAL A 136 14.67 -9.24 2.84
N PRO A 137 15.34 -10.42 2.88
CA PRO A 137 14.88 -11.56 2.09
C PRO A 137 13.47 -12.03 2.48
N LEU A 138 13.06 -11.89 3.75
CA LEU A 138 11.69 -12.22 4.17
C LEU A 138 10.65 -11.31 3.51
N THR A 139 10.89 -10.00 3.43
CA THR A 139 10.02 -9.07 2.69
C THR A 139 10.01 -9.39 1.20
N PHE A 140 11.15 -9.72 0.61
CA PHE A 140 11.22 -10.14 -0.79
C PHE A 140 10.37 -11.40 -1.04
N TYR A 141 10.47 -12.42 -0.17
CA TYR A 141 9.67 -13.64 -0.28
C TYR A 141 8.18 -13.41 -0.06
N ALA A 142 7.76 -12.39 0.69
CA ALA A 142 6.36 -11.99 0.75
C ALA A 142 5.83 -11.64 -0.65
N VAL A 143 6.60 -10.91 -1.47
CA VAL A 143 6.23 -10.60 -2.87
C VAL A 143 6.30 -11.83 -3.77
N VAL A 144 7.34 -12.66 -3.62
CA VAL A 144 7.43 -13.94 -4.36
C VAL A 144 6.23 -14.85 -4.07
N SER A 145 5.68 -14.79 -2.85
CA SER A 145 4.48 -15.55 -2.50
C SER A 145 3.24 -15.11 -3.29
N SER A 146 3.15 -13.84 -3.74
CA SER A 146 2.09 -13.40 -4.66
C SER A 146 2.23 -14.04 -6.03
N TRP A 147 3.46 -14.09 -6.57
CA TRP A 147 3.74 -14.80 -7.82
C TRP A 147 3.36 -16.29 -7.72
N ILE A 148 3.74 -16.95 -6.64
CA ILE A 148 3.39 -18.36 -6.38
C ILE A 148 1.88 -18.53 -6.24
N THR A 149 1.20 -17.61 -5.55
CA THR A 149 -0.26 -17.66 -5.37
C THR A 149 -0.99 -17.57 -6.70
N LEU A 150 -0.61 -16.61 -7.53
CA LEU A 150 -1.25 -16.33 -8.82
C LEU A 150 -0.94 -17.39 -9.89
N GLN A 151 0.31 -17.85 -9.96
CA GLN A 151 0.77 -18.72 -11.04
C GLN A 151 0.70 -20.21 -10.71
N TRP A 152 0.73 -20.58 -9.43
CA TRP A 152 0.79 -21.98 -9.00
C TRP A 152 -0.40 -22.36 -8.14
N LEU A 153 -0.59 -21.72 -6.98
CA LEU A 153 -1.58 -22.17 -6.00
C LEU A 153 -3.01 -22.03 -6.52
N ARG A 154 -3.36 -20.86 -7.07
CA ARG A 154 -4.70 -20.61 -7.60
C ARG A 154 -5.01 -21.49 -8.81
N PRO A 155 -4.15 -21.63 -9.83
CA PRO A 155 -4.41 -22.52 -10.96
C PRO A 155 -4.54 -23.99 -10.57
N ILE A 156 -3.71 -24.47 -9.63
CA ILE A 156 -3.81 -25.83 -9.09
C ILE A 156 -5.13 -26.02 -8.35
N ALA A 157 -5.51 -25.08 -7.48
CA ALA A 157 -6.77 -25.14 -6.74
C ALA A 157 -8.01 -25.11 -7.65
N MET A 158 -7.92 -24.42 -8.78
CA MET A 158 -9.00 -24.34 -9.78
C MET A 158 -8.90 -25.44 -10.86
N GLY A 159 -7.90 -26.33 -10.79
CA GLY A 159 -7.75 -27.48 -11.68
C GLY A 159 -7.27 -27.17 -13.11
N SER A 160 -6.79 -25.95 -13.39
CA SER A 160 -6.31 -25.59 -14.73
C SER A 160 -5.30 -24.44 -14.72
N TRP A 161 -4.21 -24.59 -15.50
CA TRP A 161 -3.20 -23.54 -15.72
C TRP A 161 -3.80 -22.29 -16.37
N GLY A 162 -4.94 -22.40 -17.06
CA GLY A 162 -5.64 -21.27 -17.66
C GLY A 162 -6.17 -20.24 -16.66
N ASN A 163 -6.30 -20.61 -15.38
CA ASN A 163 -6.60 -19.67 -14.30
C ASN A 163 -5.37 -18.87 -13.81
N GLY A 164 -4.22 -19.08 -14.45
CA GLY A 164 -3.00 -18.35 -14.19
C GLY A 164 -3.09 -16.90 -14.63
N PHE A 165 -2.20 -16.10 -14.07
CA PHE A 165 -2.06 -14.70 -14.39
C PHE A 165 -1.37 -14.52 -15.76
N PRO A 166 -1.97 -13.79 -16.71
CA PRO A 166 -1.38 -13.60 -18.03
C PRO A 166 -0.20 -12.61 -17.98
N LEU A 167 0.77 -12.75 -18.88
CA LEU A 167 1.99 -11.95 -18.86
C LEU A 167 1.95 -10.88 -19.97
N GLY A 168 2.03 -9.60 -19.57
CA GLY A 168 1.91 -8.44 -20.47
C GLY A 168 1.47 -7.22 -19.67
N ILE A 169 1.89 -6.00 -20.01
CA ILE A 169 1.66 -4.84 -19.12
C ILE A 169 0.18 -4.43 -19.11
N THR A 170 -0.41 -4.13 -20.27
CA THR A 170 -1.84 -3.77 -20.33
C THR A 170 -2.74 -5.00 -20.16
N HIS A 171 -2.32 -6.13 -20.72
CA HIS A 171 -3.04 -7.40 -20.61
C HIS A 171 -3.14 -7.90 -19.16
N HIS A 172 -2.13 -7.64 -18.32
CA HIS A 172 -2.20 -7.83 -16.86
C HIS A 172 -3.34 -6.99 -16.27
N LEU A 173 -3.41 -5.71 -16.61
CA LEU A 173 -4.38 -4.79 -16.04
C LEU A 173 -5.81 -5.13 -16.47
N ASP A 174 -5.99 -5.60 -17.70
CA ASP A 174 -7.26 -6.14 -18.18
C ASP A 174 -7.71 -7.35 -17.36
N TRP A 175 -6.79 -8.27 -17.05
CA TRP A 175 -7.10 -9.42 -16.20
C TRP A 175 -7.54 -8.97 -14.80
N VAL A 176 -6.83 -8.02 -14.19
CA VAL A 176 -7.18 -7.48 -12.86
C VAL A 176 -8.57 -6.83 -12.90
N SER A 177 -8.85 -6.04 -13.94
CA SER A 177 -10.17 -5.45 -14.16
C SER A 177 -11.26 -6.51 -14.24
N ASN A 178 -11.06 -7.54 -15.06
CA ASN A 178 -12.04 -8.59 -15.31
C ASN A 178 -12.30 -9.44 -14.07
N ILE A 179 -11.27 -9.79 -13.30
CA ILE A 179 -11.41 -10.50 -12.02
C ILE A 179 -12.30 -9.71 -11.05
N GLY A 180 -12.19 -8.38 -11.08
CA GLY A 180 -13.04 -7.48 -10.30
C GLY A 180 -14.54 -7.67 -10.56
N TYR A 181 -14.90 -8.02 -11.80
CA TYR A 181 -16.28 -8.24 -12.25
C TYR A 181 -16.72 -9.71 -12.16
N GLN A 182 -15.83 -10.68 -12.37
CA GLN A 182 -16.13 -12.11 -12.43
C GLN A 182 -16.78 -12.68 -11.15
N TYR A 183 -16.41 -12.17 -9.96
CA TYR A 183 -16.86 -12.69 -8.67
C TYR A 183 -17.93 -11.84 -7.97
N PHE A 184 -18.69 -11.07 -8.77
CA PHE A 184 -19.76 -10.18 -8.32
C PHE A 184 -19.35 -9.24 -7.20
N ASN A 185 -18.87 -8.05 -7.58
CA ASN A 185 -18.41 -6.99 -6.69
C ASN A 185 -17.22 -7.45 -5.81
N PHE A 186 -16.08 -7.72 -6.45
CA PHE A 186 -14.82 -8.02 -5.77
C PHE A 186 -14.43 -6.95 -4.73
N PHE A 187 -14.92 -5.72 -4.87
CA PHE A 187 -14.77 -4.65 -3.88
C PHE A 187 -15.38 -4.99 -2.49
N TYR A 188 -16.32 -5.93 -2.40
CA TYR A 188 -16.84 -6.43 -1.12
C TYR A 188 -15.99 -7.52 -0.47
N ASN A 189 -14.88 -7.92 -1.09
CA ASN A 189 -13.93 -8.83 -0.48
C ASN A 189 -13.22 -8.12 0.69
N PRO A 190 -13.40 -8.57 1.95
CA PRO A 190 -12.81 -7.89 3.11
C PRO A 190 -11.28 -7.93 3.09
N PHE A 191 -10.69 -9.00 2.57
CA PHE A 191 -9.23 -9.10 2.44
C PHE A 191 -8.70 -8.14 1.38
N HIS A 192 -9.43 -7.93 0.29
CA HIS A 192 -9.08 -6.91 -0.69
C HIS A 192 -9.13 -5.50 -0.09
N ALA A 193 -10.21 -5.17 0.65
CA ALA A 193 -10.34 -3.89 1.33
C ALA A 193 -9.20 -3.63 2.34
N ILE A 194 -8.83 -4.65 3.12
CA ILE A 194 -7.68 -4.58 4.05
C ILE A 194 -6.37 -4.40 3.28
N ALA A 195 -6.12 -5.21 2.25
CA ALA A 195 -4.89 -5.14 1.46
C ALA A 195 -4.70 -3.75 0.82
N ILE A 196 -5.74 -3.22 0.16
CA ILE A 196 -5.70 -1.88 -0.44
C ILE A 196 -5.49 -0.80 0.62
N SER A 197 -6.18 -0.90 1.77
CA SER A 197 -5.98 0.03 2.88
C SER A 197 -4.53 0.02 3.37
N LEU A 198 -3.92 -1.16 3.49
CA LEU A 198 -2.51 -1.29 3.88
C LEU A 198 -1.54 -0.78 2.81
N LEU A 199 -1.86 -0.90 1.51
CA LEU A 199 -1.04 -0.34 0.42
C LEU A 199 -1.03 1.20 0.46
N PHE A 200 -2.21 1.82 0.56
CA PHE A 200 -2.31 3.28 0.70
C PHE A 200 -1.69 3.77 2.00
N PHE A 201 -1.92 3.05 3.10
CA PHE A 201 -1.30 3.37 4.39
C PHE A 201 0.23 3.25 4.32
N SER A 202 0.76 2.26 3.61
CA SER A 202 2.21 2.15 3.37
C SER A 202 2.75 3.37 2.62
N THR A 203 2.06 3.83 1.57
CA THR A 203 2.47 5.03 0.82
C THR A 203 2.43 6.27 1.70
N MET A 204 1.42 6.38 2.56
CA MET A 204 1.33 7.46 3.54
C MET A 204 2.48 7.41 4.55
N LEU A 205 2.78 6.24 5.13
CA LEU A 205 3.90 6.06 6.05
C LEU A 205 5.25 6.40 5.39
N LEU A 206 5.45 6.00 4.14
CA LEU A 206 6.65 6.35 3.37
C LEU A 206 6.77 7.87 3.18
N ALA A 207 5.68 8.53 2.83
CA ALA A 207 5.65 9.99 2.69
C ALA A 207 5.97 10.68 4.02
N MET A 208 5.38 10.19 5.12
CA MET A 208 5.57 10.73 6.46
C MET A 208 7.02 10.57 6.91
N HIS A 209 7.56 9.35 6.85
CA HIS A 209 8.93 9.02 7.24
C HIS A 209 9.97 9.75 6.39
N GLY A 210 9.89 9.59 5.06
CA GLY A 210 10.80 10.22 4.12
C GLY A 210 10.81 11.75 4.22
N SER A 211 9.66 12.36 4.52
CA SER A 211 9.58 13.80 4.76
C SER A 211 10.18 14.21 6.10
N ALA A 212 9.97 13.44 7.17
CA ALA A 212 10.48 13.75 8.51
C ALA A 212 12.01 13.78 8.52
N ILE A 213 12.65 12.72 8.03
CA ILE A 213 14.12 12.64 7.97
C ILE A 213 14.68 13.76 7.07
N ARG A 214 14.10 13.98 5.88
CA ARG A 214 14.50 15.10 5.00
C ARG A 214 14.32 16.47 5.65
N SER A 215 13.41 16.60 6.61
CA SER A 215 13.20 17.87 7.31
C SER A 215 14.29 18.17 8.34
N GLY A 216 15.00 17.14 8.82
CA GLY A 216 16.18 17.29 9.70
C GLY A 216 17.52 17.38 8.96
N MET A 217 17.62 16.87 7.73
CA MET A 217 18.86 16.88 6.95
C MET A 217 19.51 18.26 6.78
N ASN A 218 20.84 18.32 6.91
CA ASN A 218 21.65 19.53 6.74
C ASN A 218 21.24 20.69 7.67
N ARG A 219 20.72 20.39 8.87
CA ARG A 219 20.34 21.39 9.88
C ARG A 219 21.11 21.14 11.18
N PRO A 220 22.21 21.87 11.43
CA PRO A 220 22.99 21.71 12.65
C PRO A 220 22.12 21.91 13.91
N GLY A 221 22.17 20.96 14.84
CA GLY A 221 21.43 21.00 16.10
C GLY A 221 19.98 20.51 16.03
N VAL A 222 19.55 19.95 14.89
CA VAL A 222 18.30 19.17 14.80
C VAL A 222 18.64 17.70 15.00
N THR A 223 18.03 17.09 16.01
CA THR A 223 18.26 15.68 16.35
C THR A 223 16.97 14.87 16.20
N VAL A 224 17.04 13.56 16.45
CA VAL A 224 15.88 12.66 16.46
C VAL A 224 14.81 13.15 17.45
N GLU A 225 15.21 13.76 18.57
CA GLU A 225 14.29 14.32 19.54
C GLU A 225 13.39 15.42 18.95
N ASN A 226 13.91 16.24 18.02
CA ASN A 226 13.09 17.26 17.33
C ASN A 226 11.98 16.61 16.49
N ILE A 227 12.28 15.49 15.84
CA ILE A 227 11.32 14.71 15.05
C ILE A 227 10.28 14.08 15.97
N ASP A 228 10.69 13.53 17.11
CA ASP A 228 9.77 12.96 18.10
C ASP A 228 8.84 14.02 18.72
N VAL A 229 9.36 15.19 19.08
CA VAL A 229 8.55 16.33 19.56
C VAL A 229 7.56 16.78 18.49
N PHE A 230 8.01 16.82 17.23
CA PHE A 230 7.14 17.16 16.11
C PHE A 230 5.98 16.16 15.99
N TRP A 231 6.27 14.86 15.97
CA TRP A 231 5.26 13.83 15.84
C TRP A 231 4.31 13.78 17.03
N ARG A 232 4.79 13.80 18.28
CA ARG A 232 3.90 13.92 19.44
C ARG A 232 2.93 15.09 19.30
N GLY A 233 3.43 16.21 18.78
CA GLY A 233 2.60 17.36 18.44
C GLY A 233 1.56 17.06 17.36
N VAL A 234 1.89 16.37 16.27
CA VAL A 234 0.94 16.10 15.18
C VAL A 234 -0.03 14.96 15.50
N THR A 235 0.44 13.83 16.06
CA THR A 235 -0.29 12.57 16.24
C THR A 235 -0.88 12.39 17.65
N ALA A 236 -1.49 13.45 18.20
CA ALA A 236 -2.23 13.36 19.46
C ALA A 236 -1.42 12.87 20.68
N GLY A 237 -0.12 13.21 20.73
CA GLY A 237 0.73 12.97 21.90
C GLY A 237 1.63 11.75 21.80
N TYR A 238 1.63 11.00 20.69
CA TYR A 238 2.48 9.82 20.55
C TYR A 238 3.47 9.96 19.40
N SER A 239 4.74 9.63 19.63
CA SER A 239 5.71 9.36 18.57
C SER A 239 6.11 7.89 18.61
N ILE A 240 6.10 7.25 17.45
CA ILE A 240 6.46 5.83 17.30
C ILE A 240 7.98 5.59 17.46
N GLY A 241 8.78 6.66 17.36
CA GLY A 241 10.24 6.60 17.38
C GLY A 241 10.83 5.98 16.11
N GLU A 242 12.15 6.14 15.94
CA GLU A 242 12.86 5.73 14.72
C GLU A 242 12.83 4.21 14.50
N ILE A 243 13.21 3.38 15.47
CA ILE A 243 13.15 1.92 15.27
C ILE A 243 11.71 1.41 15.11
N GLY A 244 10.75 2.05 15.78
CA GLY A 244 9.35 1.67 15.76
C GLY A 244 8.72 1.84 14.37
N ILE A 245 8.99 2.95 13.68
CA ILE A 245 8.49 3.18 12.32
C ILE A 245 9.07 2.15 11.32
N HIS A 246 10.34 1.78 11.45
CA HIS A 246 10.97 0.80 10.57
C HIS A 246 10.41 -0.63 10.76
N ARG A 247 10.13 -1.02 12.02
CA ARG A 247 9.43 -2.30 12.31
C ARG A 247 8.01 -2.30 11.76
N LEU A 248 7.28 -1.20 11.95
CA LEU A 248 5.93 -1.05 11.42
C LEU A 248 5.92 -1.12 9.89
N ALA A 249 6.85 -0.41 9.25
CA ALA A 249 7.07 -0.39 7.80
C ALA A 249 7.29 -1.80 7.24
N PHE A 250 8.21 -2.56 7.84
CA PHE A 250 8.48 -3.95 7.49
C PHE A 250 7.22 -4.82 7.54
N TRP A 251 6.50 -4.81 8.67
CA TRP A 251 5.33 -5.66 8.86
C TRP A 251 4.14 -5.27 7.99
N ILE A 252 3.84 -3.97 7.87
CA ILE A 252 2.69 -3.49 7.11
C ILE A 252 2.88 -3.75 5.62
N ALA A 253 4.08 -3.50 5.08
CA ALA A 253 4.35 -3.78 3.67
C ALA A 253 4.20 -5.28 3.36
N ALA A 254 4.73 -6.16 4.22
CA ALA A 254 4.57 -7.60 4.06
C ALA A 254 3.10 -8.04 4.21
N LEU A 255 2.38 -7.52 5.21
CA LEU A 255 0.97 -7.86 5.47
C LEU A 255 0.04 -7.42 4.33
N ALA A 256 0.31 -6.26 3.71
CA ALA A 256 -0.42 -5.79 2.54
C ALA A 256 -0.41 -6.84 1.42
N VAL A 257 0.78 -7.39 1.14
CA VAL A 257 0.99 -8.41 0.11
C VAL A 257 0.36 -9.75 0.50
N LEU A 258 0.59 -10.22 1.73
CA LEU A 258 0.04 -11.50 2.19
C LEU A 258 -1.49 -11.50 2.23
N THR A 259 -2.10 -10.38 2.60
CA THR A 259 -3.56 -10.24 2.61
C THR A 259 -4.12 -10.17 1.18
N ALA A 260 -3.41 -9.53 0.24
CA ALA A 260 -3.74 -9.58 -1.19
C ALA A 260 -3.70 -11.02 -1.73
N ASN A 261 -2.76 -11.86 -1.26
CA ASN A 261 -2.69 -13.26 -1.66
C ASN A 261 -3.92 -14.04 -1.20
N ILE A 262 -4.36 -13.82 0.04
CA ILE A 262 -5.58 -14.43 0.56
C ILE A 262 -6.79 -13.98 -0.28
N CYS A 263 -6.88 -12.68 -0.60
CA CYS A 263 -8.03 -12.14 -1.31
C CYS A 263 -8.20 -12.77 -2.70
N ILE A 264 -7.10 -12.93 -3.45
CA ILE A 264 -7.14 -13.49 -4.80
C ILE A 264 -7.24 -15.00 -4.82
N PHE A 265 -6.62 -15.68 -3.84
CA PHE A 265 -6.69 -17.13 -3.72
C PHE A 265 -8.12 -17.60 -3.41
N LEU A 266 -8.80 -16.96 -2.46
CA LEU A 266 -10.17 -17.32 -2.06
C LEU A 266 -11.20 -17.06 -3.16
N SER A 267 -10.93 -16.06 -4.02
CA SER A 267 -11.84 -15.66 -5.10
C SER A 267 -11.81 -16.67 -6.24
N GLY A 268 -12.91 -17.40 -6.40
CA GLY A 268 -13.08 -18.46 -7.40
C GLY A 268 -12.72 -19.87 -6.93
N THR A 269 -11.99 -20.03 -5.83
CA THR A 269 -11.71 -21.35 -5.23
C THR A 269 -12.77 -21.72 -4.20
N LEU A 270 -12.98 -20.85 -3.21
CA LEU A 270 -13.90 -21.06 -2.09
C LEU A 270 -15.08 -20.09 -2.12
N VAL A 271 -14.89 -18.88 -2.66
CA VAL A 271 -15.93 -17.85 -2.75
C VAL A 271 -16.24 -17.55 -4.21
N GLY A 272 -17.44 -17.94 -4.64
CA GLY A 272 -17.95 -17.65 -5.99
C GLY A 272 -18.67 -16.30 -6.12
N SER A 273 -19.17 -15.75 -5.01
CA SER A 273 -19.83 -14.44 -4.94
C SER A 273 -19.54 -13.77 -3.60
N TRP A 274 -18.90 -12.60 -3.65
CA TRP A 274 -18.60 -11.82 -2.44
C TRP A 274 -19.84 -11.13 -1.86
N THR A 275 -20.86 -10.84 -2.67
CA THR A 275 -22.17 -10.41 -2.15
C THR A 275 -22.86 -11.53 -1.35
N HIS A 276 -22.82 -12.78 -1.83
CA HIS A 276 -23.41 -13.90 -1.08
C HIS A 276 -22.62 -14.25 0.18
N PHE A 277 -21.30 -14.09 0.17
CA PHE A 277 -20.44 -14.28 1.34
C PHE A 277 -20.98 -13.52 2.55
N TRP A 278 -21.43 -12.27 2.39
CA TRP A 278 -21.97 -11.47 3.48
C TRP A 278 -23.34 -11.91 4.01
N SER A 279 -24.01 -12.90 3.39
CA SER A 279 -25.30 -13.39 3.89
C SER A 279 -25.24 -14.03 5.28
N PHE A 280 -24.05 -14.43 5.77
CA PHE A 280 -23.92 -14.84 7.17
C PHE A 280 -24.16 -13.67 8.12
N TRP A 281 -23.77 -12.44 7.72
CA TRP A 281 -23.91 -11.24 8.55
C TRP A 281 -25.38 -11.03 8.91
N ASP A 282 -26.27 -11.11 7.92
CA ASP A 282 -27.72 -10.97 8.13
C ASP A 282 -28.33 -12.03 9.04
N LYS A 283 -27.68 -13.21 9.14
CA LYS A 283 -28.17 -14.36 9.91
C LYS A 283 -27.62 -14.41 11.34
N LEU A 284 -26.81 -13.44 11.74
CA LEU A 284 -26.20 -13.45 13.08
C LEU A 284 -27.29 -13.24 14.17
N PRO A 285 -27.30 -14.09 15.22
CA PRO A 285 -28.39 -14.13 16.20
C PRO A 285 -28.47 -12.88 17.08
N TRP A 286 -27.42 -12.04 17.11
CA TRP A 286 -27.44 -10.78 17.85
C TRP A 286 -28.19 -9.64 17.15
N TRP A 287 -28.54 -9.79 15.85
CA TRP A 287 -29.46 -8.85 15.18
C TRP A 287 -30.91 -9.05 15.61
N SER A 288 -31.26 -10.23 16.13
CA SER A 288 -32.51 -10.49 16.83
C SER A 288 -32.33 -10.23 18.32
N PHE A 289 -32.30 -8.96 18.72
CA PHE A 289 -32.63 -8.43 20.06
C PHE A 289 -32.36 -9.35 21.29
N ALA A 290 -31.11 -9.77 21.54
CA ALA A 290 -30.73 -10.42 22.81
C ALA A 290 -29.22 -10.40 23.17
N GLY A 291 -28.35 -9.67 22.46
CA GLY A 291 -26.89 -9.88 22.55
C GLY A 291 -26.01 -8.65 22.79
N ALA A 292 -26.56 -7.49 23.15
CA ALA A 292 -25.75 -6.26 23.28
C ALA A 292 -25.36 -5.98 24.73
N ALA A 293 -24.55 -6.85 25.33
CA ALA A 293 -23.76 -6.49 26.52
C ALA A 293 -22.33 -6.19 26.07
N SER A 294 -22.09 -4.95 25.66
CA SER A 294 -20.74 -4.48 25.36
C SER A 294 -20.03 -4.16 26.68
N VAL A 295 -19.17 -5.05 27.14
CA VAL A 295 -18.21 -4.77 28.22
C VAL A 295 -17.14 -3.84 27.64
N VAL A 296 -17.26 -2.54 27.91
CA VAL A 296 -16.14 -1.60 27.75
C VAL A 296 -15.20 -1.85 28.92
N ALA A 297 -14.21 -2.72 28.72
CA ALA A 297 -13.05 -2.78 29.60
C ALA A 297 -12.18 -1.54 29.33
N ALA A 298 -12.53 -0.42 29.96
CA ALA A 298 -11.65 0.74 30.06
C ALA A 298 -10.50 0.40 31.02
N GLY A 299 -9.51 -0.34 30.51
CA GLY A 299 -8.27 -0.61 31.23
C GLY A 299 -7.50 0.69 31.40
N ARG A 300 -7.56 1.28 32.60
CA ARG A 300 -6.59 2.30 33.02
C ARG A 300 -5.25 1.62 33.20
N ALA A 301 -4.30 1.92 32.32
CA ALA A 301 -2.91 1.52 32.49
C ALA A 301 -2.33 2.22 33.76
N PRO A 302 -1.58 1.51 34.60
CA PRO A 302 -0.84 2.13 35.70
C PRO A 302 0.13 3.19 35.17
N ARG A 303 0.15 4.35 35.82
CA ARG A 303 1.15 5.40 35.59
C ARG A 303 2.41 4.99 36.34
N ASP A 304 3.45 4.60 35.61
CA ASP A 304 4.78 4.43 36.20
C ASP A 304 5.49 5.80 36.22
N PRO A 305 5.87 6.35 37.39
CA PRO A 305 6.43 7.70 37.49
C PRO A 305 7.90 7.83 37.07
N ASP A 306 8.65 6.73 37.00
CA ASP A 306 10.10 6.79 36.97
C ASP A 306 10.68 6.20 35.67
N ASP A 307 10.72 7.04 34.64
CA ASP A 307 11.69 7.04 33.50
C ASP A 307 11.13 7.91 32.35
N ALA A 308 10.62 9.10 32.66
CA ALA A 308 10.26 10.08 31.65
C ALA A 308 11.55 10.74 31.13
N ILE A 309 11.92 10.46 29.89
CA ILE A 309 12.94 11.26 29.20
C ILE A 309 12.37 12.67 29.10
N ASP A 310 12.96 13.60 29.85
CA ASP A 310 12.56 15.00 29.87
C ASP A 310 12.95 15.68 28.54
N LEU A 311 11.96 15.80 27.66
CA LEU A 311 12.07 16.46 26.36
C LEU A 311 11.57 17.94 26.40
N HIS A 312 11.46 18.54 27.60
CA HIS A 312 10.77 19.82 27.82
C HIS A 312 11.49 21.08 27.29
N GLY A 313 12.65 20.97 26.65
CA GLY A 313 13.36 22.13 26.07
C GLY A 313 12.64 22.77 24.87
N LEU A 314 11.93 21.98 24.06
CA LEU A 314 11.29 22.40 22.80
C LEU A 314 9.76 22.58 22.90
N GLU A 315 9.15 22.11 23.99
CA GLU A 315 7.70 22.19 24.25
C GLU A 315 7.35 23.41 25.13
N ARG A 316 7.93 24.58 24.82
CA ARG A 316 7.81 25.79 25.65
C ARG A 316 6.34 26.19 25.90
N PRO A 317 5.86 26.19 27.16
CA PRO A 317 4.56 26.75 27.51
C PRO A 317 4.53 28.25 27.23
N GLY A 318 3.48 28.75 26.56
CA GLY A 318 3.22 30.19 26.40
C GLY A 318 3.13 30.71 24.96
N SER A 319 3.29 29.86 23.95
CA SER A 319 2.95 30.20 22.56
C SER A 319 1.49 29.84 22.23
N PHE A 320 0.89 30.49 21.22
CA PHE A 320 -0.44 30.16 20.69
C PHE A 320 -0.59 28.66 20.29
N GLU A 321 0.52 27.96 20.06
CA GLU A 321 0.52 26.53 19.74
C GLU A 321 0.35 25.61 20.96
N THR A 322 0.58 26.12 22.17
CA THR A 322 0.48 25.36 23.44
C THR A 322 -0.81 25.63 24.22
N SER A 323 -1.71 26.45 23.68
CA SER A 323 -2.87 26.98 24.43
C SER A 323 -3.98 25.96 24.76
N PHE A 324 -4.09 24.87 24.00
CA PHE A 324 -5.13 23.85 24.20
C PHE A 324 -4.49 22.47 24.18
N GLY A 325 -4.54 21.70 25.26
CA GLY A 325 -3.86 20.41 25.30
C GLY A 325 -3.92 19.66 26.63
N ILE A 326 -3.38 18.44 26.62
CA ILE A 326 -3.16 17.59 27.80
C ILE A 326 -1.67 17.63 28.11
N ALA A 327 -1.31 18.28 29.22
CA ALA A 327 0.08 18.36 29.68
C ALA A 327 0.58 17.06 30.36
N SER A 328 -0.34 16.14 30.65
CA SER A 328 -0.03 14.95 31.43
C SER A 328 0.61 13.86 30.57
N GLN A 329 1.73 13.29 31.02
CA GLN A 329 2.41 12.16 30.38
C GLN A 329 1.89 10.84 30.94
N THR A 330 1.78 9.83 30.09
CA THR A 330 1.42 8.46 30.47
C THR A 330 2.30 7.49 29.69
N ARG A 331 2.88 6.50 30.36
CA ARG A 331 3.69 5.47 29.72
C ARG A 331 2.86 4.20 29.55
N LEU A 332 2.83 3.65 28.34
CA LEU A 332 2.11 2.43 27.99
C LEU A 332 3.09 1.29 27.68
N GLY A 333 3.25 0.36 28.62
CA GLY A 333 4.22 -0.74 28.49
C GLY A 333 4.00 -1.68 27.30
N PHE A 334 2.78 -1.77 26.76
CA PHE A 334 2.52 -2.49 25.50
C PHE A 334 3.19 -1.79 24.30
N MET A 335 3.14 -0.45 24.25
CA MET A 335 3.74 0.33 23.18
C MET A 335 5.27 0.34 23.26
N ASP A 336 5.83 0.35 24.49
CA ASP A 336 7.27 0.15 24.71
C ASP A 336 7.75 -1.17 24.09
N ARG A 337 7.03 -2.27 24.32
CA ARG A 337 7.41 -3.59 23.77
C ARG A 337 7.29 -3.66 22.26
N LEU A 338 6.26 -3.03 21.69
CA LEU A 338 5.97 -3.13 20.26
C LEU A 338 6.85 -2.20 19.42
N PHE A 339 7.00 -0.95 19.84
CA PHE A 339 7.63 0.11 19.04
C PHE A 339 8.92 0.68 19.65
N GLY A 340 9.25 0.35 20.91
CA GLY A 340 10.43 0.88 21.59
C GLY A 340 10.21 2.24 22.27
N ASN A 341 9.03 2.86 22.09
CA ASN A 341 8.62 4.06 22.80
C ASN A 341 7.16 3.92 23.26
N GLY A 342 6.92 3.98 24.57
CA GLY A 342 5.61 3.92 25.19
C GLY A 342 5.11 5.24 25.77
N GLN A 343 5.85 6.34 25.60
CA GLN A 343 5.43 7.64 26.10
C GLN A 343 4.29 8.22 25.26
N VAL A 344 3.15 8.46 25.91
CA VAL A 344 1.99 9.18 25.36
C VAL A 344 1.79 10.47 26.14
N GLY A 345 1.76 11.59 25.43
CA GLY A 345 1.69 12.94 25.98
C GLY A 345 3.08 13.53 26.28
N PRO A 346 3.16 14.86 26.47
CA PRO A 346 2.06 15.82 26.41
C PRO A 346 1.60 16.10 24.96
N PHE A 347 0.38 16.61 24.79
CA PHE A 347 -0.17 16.95 23.48
C PHE A 347 -0.87 18.30 23.52
N PHE A 348 -0.48 19.20 22.61
CA PHE A 348 -1.08 20.53 22.47
C PHE A 348 -1.62 20.75 21.05
N LEU A 349 -2.93 20.98 20.91
CA LEU A 349 -3.67 21.25 19.68
C LEU A 349 -3.41 22.65 19.10
N GLY A 350 -3.12 23.65 19.93
CA GLY A 350 -3.04 25.04 19.49
C GLY A 350 -4.31 25.53 18.76
N THR A 351 -4.25 26.73 18.17
CA THR A 351 -5.41 27.31 17.45
C THR A 351 -5.80 26.51 16.20
N TRP A 352 -4.83 26.17 15.35
CA TRP A 352 -5.09 25.46 14.10
C TRP A 352 -5.60 24.04 14.31
N GLY A 353 -5.09 23.33 15.32
CA GLY A 353 -5.59 22.00 15.68
C GLY A 353 -7.01 22.06 16.26
N LEU A 354 -7.33 23.11 17.04
CA LEU A 354 -8.69 23.31 17.53
C LEU A 354 -9.68 23.59 16.38
N ILE A 355 -9.34 24.47 15.44
CA ILE A 355 -10.16 24.74 14.25
C ILE A 355 -10.37 23.44 13.45
N ALA A 356 -9.30 22.65 13.26
CA ALA A 356 -9.39 21.38 12.56
C ALA A 356 -10.32 20.39 13.29
N LEU A 357 -10.19 20.26 14.61
CA LEU A 357 -11.01 19.37 15.43
C LEU A 357 -12.49 19.77 15.43
N LEU A 358 -12.80 21.06 15.58
CA LEU A 358 -14.18 21.56 15.58
C LEU A 358 -14.83 21.39 14.20
N SER A 359 -14.11 21.70 13.12
CA SER A 359 -14.62 21.55 11.76
C SER A 359 -14.79 20.08 11.37
N PHE A 360 -13.84 19.22 11.75
CA PHE A 360 -13.96 17.78 11.56
C PHE A 360 -15.10 17.18 12.40
N GLY A 361 -15.24 17.62 13.65
CA GLY A 361 -16.35 17.24 14.53
C GLY A 361 -17.71 17.62 13.95
N ALA A 362 -17.84 18.82 13.38
CA ALA A 362 -19.05 19.24 12.66
C ALA A 362 -19.32 18.36 11.43
N THR A 363 -18.29 18.03 10.66
CA THR A 363 -18.39 17.11 9.50
C THR A 363 -18.93 15.74 9.93
N VAL A 364 -18.30 15.12 10.93
CA VAL A 364 -18.70 13.81 11.45
C VAL A 364 -20.12 13.87 12.00
N LEU A 365 -20.47 14.91 12.75
CA LEU A 365 -21.81 15.07 13.29
C LEU A 365 -22.87 15.15 12.18
N ILE A 366 -22.65 15.93 11.13
CA ILE A 366 -23.58 16.03 9.99
C ILE A 366 -23.77 14.68 9.31
N ILE A 367 -22.67 13.93 9.08
CA ILE A 367 -22.72 12.60 8.45
C ILE A 367 -23.49 11.62 9.35
N LEU A 368 -23.13 11.51 10.63
CA LEU A 368 -23.77 10.58 11.57
C LEU A 368 -25.24 10.89 11.80
N LEU A 369 -25.61 12.17 11.89
CA LEU A 369 -27.02 12.57 11.95
C LEU A 369 -27.75 12.18 10.67
N SER A 370 -27.15 12.39 9.50
CA SER A 370 -27.74 11.98 8.23
C SER A 370 -27.91 10.46 8.12
N TYR A 371 -26.98 9.67 8.66
CA TYR A 371 -27.08 8.21 8.72
C TYR A 371 -28.22 7.76 9.63
N ILE A 372 -28.32 8.31 10.84
CA ILE A 372 -29.36 7.95 11.82
C ILE A 372 -30.76 8.36 11.33
N THR A 373 -30.86 9.51 10.67
CA THR A 373 -32.11 10.03 10.09
C THR A 373 -32.45 9.44 8.72
N SER A 374 -31.57 8.60 8.17
CA SER A 374 -31.78 7.99 6.86
C SER A 374 -33.03 7.10 6.84
N PRO A 375 -33.72 6.97 5.69
CA PRO A 375 -34.85 6.05 5.58
C PRO A 375 -34.49 4.56 5.78
N GLN A 376 -33.21 4.22 5.77
CA GLN A 376 -32.75 2.85 5.97
C GLN A 376 -32.78 2.46 7.45
N VAL A 377 -32.58 3.44 8.35
CA VAL A 377 -32.33 3.22 9.77
C VAL A 377 -33.39 3.87 10.66
N HIS A 378 -33.93 5.02 10.28
CA HIS A 378 -35.03 5.72 10.98
C HIS A 378 -34.88 5.76 12.52
N TYR A 379 -33.74 6.23 13.02
CA TYR A 379 -33.39 6.30 14.46
C TYR A 379 -33.26 4.97 15.21
N ASN A 380 -33.32 3.82 14.52
CA ASN A 380 -33.10 2.53 15.14
C ASN A 380 -31.59 2.26 15.30
N PHE A 381 -31.09 2.34 16.53
CA PHE A 381 -29.67 2.14 16.82
C PHE A 381 -29.15 0.75 16.41
N LEU A 382 -29.97 -0.30 16.50
CA LEU A 382 -29.55 -1.64 16.11
C LEU A 382 -29.35 -1.75 14.60
N LEU A 383 -30.27 -1.18 13.82
CA LEU A 383 -30.13 -1.09 12.37
C LEU A 383 -28.97 -0.17 11.97
N PHE A 384 -28.75 0.92 12.72
CA PHE A 384 -27.62 1.82 12.51
C PHE A 384 -26.29 1.06 12.59
N VAL A 385 -26.08 0.26 13.63
CA VAL A 385 -24.84 -0.53 13.81
C VAL A 385 -24.73 -1.62 12.74
N ARG A 386 -25.83 -2.31 12.44
CA ARG A 386 -25.87 -3.38 11.44
C ARG A 386 -25.52 -2.88 10.04
N GLU A 387 -26.13 -1.77 9.64
CA GLU A 387 -26.03 -1.21 8.29
C GLU A 387 -24.93 -0.14 8.17
N PHE A 388 -24.20 0.19 9.25
CA PHE A 388 -23.17 1.23 9.26
C PHE A 388 -22.23 1.22 8.05
N PRO A 389 -21.72 0.05 7.58
CA PRO A 389 -20.85 0.01 6.40
C PRO A 389 -21.56 0.40 5.09
N ASN A 390 -22.87 0.21 5.03
CA ASN A 390 -23.74 0.47 3.87
C ASN A 390 -24.34 1.89 3.87
N LEU A 391 -24.35 2.57 5.03
CA LEU A 391 -24.88 3.93 5.14
C LEU A 391 -24.02 4.93 4.37
N SER A 392 -24.69 5.88 3.72
CA SER A 392 -24.03 6.91 2.93
C SER A 392 -24.79 8.24 2.97
N VAL A 393 -24.03 9.30 2.76
CA VAL A 393 -24.52 10.64 2.46
C VAL A 393 -24.09 10.95 1.04
N GLU A 394 -25.04 11.03 0.14
CA GLU A 394 -24.78 11.18 -1.30
C GLU A 394 -24.75 12.67 -1.72
N PRO A 395 -23.96 13.03 -2.74
CA PRO A 395 -24.01 14.37 -3.32
C PRO A 395 -25.37 14.64 -3.98
N PRO A 396 -25.68 15.93 -4.25
CA PRO A 396 -26.85 16.31 -5.04
C PRO A 396 -26.95 15.55 -6.37
N ALA A 397 -28.17 15.18 -6.77
CA ALA A 397 -28.41 14.59 -8.08
C ALA A 397 -27.95 15.53 -9.22
N ALA A 398 -27.51 14.95 -10.34
CA ALA A 398 -26.95 15.69 -11.47
C ALA A 398 -27.88 16.79 -12.03
N THR A 399 -29.20 16.62 -11.89
CA THR A 399 -30.22 17.60 -12.29
C THR A 399 -30.11 18.94 -11.58
N PHE A 400 -29.54 18.98 -10.38
CA PHE A 400 -29.32 20.22 -9.62
C PHE A 400 -28.03 20.94 -10.00
N GLY A 401 -27.14 20.31 -10.80
CA GLY A 401 -25.85 20.88 -11.19
C GLY A 401 -25.00 21.27 -9.97
N LEU A 402 -24.63 22.56 -9.89
CA LEU A 402 -23.85 23.13 -8.79
C LEU A 402 -24.70 23.83 -7.71
N ARG A 403 -26.03 23.78 -7.81
CA ARG A 403 -26.94 24.48 -6.89
C ARG A 403 -27.08 23.73 -5.56
N TRP A 404 -27.49 24.46 -4.53
CA TRP A 404 -27.92 23.87 -3.25
C TRP A 404 -29.38 23.39 -3.35
N PRO A 405 -29.66 22.06 -3.30
CA PRO A 405 -31.00 21.51 -3.56
C PRO A 405 -31.88 21.35 -2.31
N GLY A 406 -31.41 21.79 -1.15
CA GLY A 406 -32.04 21.56 0.16
C GLY A 406 -31.30 20.51 0.99
N TRP A 407 -31.55 20.50 2.30
CA TRP A 407 -30.75 19.72 3.27
C TRP A 407 -30.73 18.22 2.98
N PHE A 408 -31.91 17.61 2.77
CA PHE A 408 -32.05 16.16 2.56
C PHE A 408 -31.80 15.70 1.11
N ASN A 409 -31.65 16.63 0.17
CA ASN A 409 -31.41 16.34 -1.25
C ASN A 409 -29.92 16.45 -1.64
N GLY A 410 -29.00 16.30 -0.67
CA GLY A 410 -27.55 16.46 -0.86
C GLY A 410 -26.97 17.76 -0.29
N GLY A 411 -27.79 18.63 0.33
CA GLY A 411 -27.28 19.81 1.06
C GLY A 411 -26.48 19.44 2.30
N ASN A 412 -26.86 18.37 3.01
CA ASN A 412 -26.08 17.78 4.09
C ASN A 412 -24.68 17.33 3.62
N TRP A 413 -24.56 16.75 2.43
CA TRP A 413 -23.27 16.42 1.81
C TRP A 413 -22.42 17.66 1.55
N LEU A 414 -23.02 18.72 0.99
CA LEU A 414 -22.31 19.99 0.74
C LEU A 414 -21.81 20.63 2.03
N ALA A 415 -22.64 20.66 3.08
CA ALA A 415 -22.23 21.17 4.40
C ALA A 415 -21.10 20.35 5.00
N ALA A 416 -21.23 19.02 5.02
CA ALA A 416 -20.19 18.13 5.53
C ALA A 416 -18.87 18.32 4.78
N THR A 417 -18.92 18.35 3.44
CA THR A 417 -17.73 18.54 2.59
C THR A 417 -17.07 19.90 2.80
N PHE A 418 -17.86 20.97 2.97
CA PHE A 418 -17.35 22.31 3.27
C PHE A 418 -16.57 22.35 4.60
N PHE A 419 -17.14 21.81 5.68
CA PHE A 419 -16.43 21.72 6.96
C PHE A 419 -15.21 20.81 6.89
N LEU A 420 -15.25 19.75 6.08
CA LEU A 420 -14.10 18.88 5.85
C LEU A 420 -12.96 19.62 5.15
N HIS A 421 -13.25 20.48 4.16
CA HIS A 421 -12.24 21.32 3.52
C HIS A 421 -11.53 22.23 4.54
N ILE A 422 -12.29 22.87 5.43
CA ILE A 422 -11.73 23.70 6.51
C ILE A 422 -10.86 22.86 7.44
N ALA A 423 -11.34 21.68 7.85
CA ALA A 423 -10.62 20.80 8.75
C ALA A 423 -9.25 20.38 8.19
N VAL A 424 -9.23 19.98 6.92
CA VAL A 424 -8.02 19.50 6.24
C VAL A 424 -7.02 20.64 6.02
N LEU A 425 -7.48 21.83 5.61
CA LEU A 425 -6.61 23.02 5.46
C LEU A 425 -6.05 23.50 6.79
N ALA A 426 -6.87 23.51 7.85
CA ALA A 426 -6.42 23.86 9.19
C ALA A 426 -5.38 22.86 9.72
N TRP A 427 -5.56 21.57 9.44
CA TRP A 427 -4.57 20.53 9.78
C TRP A 427 -3.27 20.70 9.00
N TRP A 428 -3.34 21.03 7.71
CA TRP A 428 -2.15 21.35 6.91
C TRP A 428 -1.37 22.53 7.49
N THR A 429 -2.06 23.61 7.86
CA THR A 429 -1.43 24.78 8.49
C THR A 429 -0.77 24.39 9.81
N ARG A 430 -1.42 23.54 10.61
CA ARG A 430 -0.82 22.99 11.83
C ARG A 430 0.48 22.23 11.54
N VAL A 431 0.49 21.32 10.57
CA VAL A 431 1.71 20.57 10.20
C VAL A 431 2.83 21.54 9.79
N TYR A 432 2.50 22.57 9.02
CA TYR A 432 3.45 23.59 8.58
C TYR A 432 4.03 24.42 9.74
N THR A 433 3.18 24.94 10.64
CA THR A 433 3.65 25.79 11.75
C THR A 433 4.41 24.97 12.79
N ARG A 434 3.99 23.72 13.05
CA ARG A 434 4.71 22.81 13.95
C ARG A 434 6.11 22.47 13.45
N ALA A 435 6.28 22.20 12.17
CA ALA A 435 7.61 21.96 11.61
C ALA A 435 8.54 23.17 11.84
N ASN A 436 8.01 24.39 11.63
CA ASN A 436 8.75 25.61 11.90
C ASN A 436 9.10 25.79 13.39
N ALA A 437 8.19 25.43 14.29
CA ALA A 437 8.39 25.54 15.73
C ALA A 437 9.44 24.55 16.27
N THR A 438 9.58 23.37 15.67
CA THR A 438 10.57 22.36 16.06
C THR A 438 11.91 22.50 15.32
N GLY A 439 12.07 23.53 14.47
CA GLY A 439 13.29 23.78 13.69
C GLY A 439 13.45 22.92 12.44
N LEU A 440 12.44 22.09 12.11
CA LEU A 440 12.39 21.22 10.94
C LEU A 440 12.05 22.02 9.66
N ASP A 441 12.56 21.58 8.51
CA ASP A 441 12.04 22.05 7.22
C ASP A 441 10.59 21.55 6.99
N ARG A 442 9.86 22.18 6.09
CA ARG A 442 8.42 21.88 5.87
C ARG A 442 8.22 20.81 4.80
N ASN A 443 9.11 19.82 4.68
CA ASN A 443 8.96 18.78 3.65
C ASN A 443 7.67 17.98 3.85
N LEU A 444 7.27 17.70 5.09
CA LEU A 444 6.01 16.98 5.34
C LEU A 444 4.80 17.78 4.87
N ALA A 445 4.77 19.10 5.09
CA ALA A 445 3.71 19.95 4.57
C ALA A 445 3.70 19.98 3.02
N ARG A 446 4.87 19.96 2.38
CA ARG A 446 4.99 19.86 0.90
C ARG A 446 4.42 18.54 0.38
N ALA A 447 4.79 17.40 0.98
CA ALA A 447 4.24 16.09 0.63
C ALA A 447 2.73 16.04 0.88
N PHE A 448 2.26 16.57 2.01
CA PHE A 448 0.82 16.62 2.31
C PHE A 448 0.06 17.47 1.30
N SER A 449 0.64 18.59 0.83
CA SER A 449 0.05 19.42 -0.23
C SER A 449 -0.21 18.64 -1.52
N ALA A 450 0.67 17.68 -1.87
CA ALA A 450 0.47 16.82 -3.03
C ALA A 450 -0.73 15.87 -2.85
N ALA A 451 -0.95 15.35 -1.63
CA ALA A 451 -2.15 14.57 -1.33
C ALA A 451 -3.42 15.44 -1.35
N LEU A 452 -3.32 16.70 -0.88
CA LEU A 452 -4.42 17.66 -0.97
C LEU A 452 -4.81 17.98 -2.40
N LEU A 453 -3.85 18.01 -3.34
CA LEU A 453 -4.15 18.18 -4.76
C LEU A 453 -5.12 17.12 -5.26
N LEU A 454 -4.90 15.84 -4.95
CA LEU A 454 -5.81 14.75 -5.31
C LEU A 454 -7.18 14.92 -4.64
N TYR A 455 -7.19 15.22 -3.33
CA TYR A 455 -8.42 15.44 -2.56
C TYR A 455 -9.29 16.56 -3.16
N PHE A 456 -8.73 17.74 -3.40
CA PHE A 456 -9.47 18.86 -4.00
C PHE A 456 -9.83 18.60 -5.46
N THR A 457 -9.05 17.80 -6.19
CA THR A 457 -9.42 17.38 -7.54
C THR A 457 -10.71 16.55 -7.52
N ILE A 458 -10.83 15.59 -6.60
CA ILE A 458 -12.01 14.72 -6.46
C ILE A 458 -13.25 15.50 -6.02
N TYR A 459 -13.14 16.28 -4.94
CA TYR A 459 -14.31 16.86 -4.26
C TYR A 459 -14.71 18.26 -4.75
N LEU A 460 -13.81 18.99 -5.40
CA LEU A 460 -14.03 20.40 -5.73
C LEU A 460 -13.77 20.71 -7.21
N VAL A 461 -12.52 20.60 -7.66
CA VAL A 461 -12.11 21.10 -8.99
C VAL A 461 -12.83 20.34 -10.12
N ARG A 462 -12.82 19.01 -10.11
CA ARG A 462 -13.45 18.22 -11.16
C ARG A 462 -14.97 18.37 -11.21
N PRO A 463 -15.71 18.27 -10.07
CA PRO A 463 -17.16 18.57 -10.06
C PRO A 463 -17.49 19.97 -10.61
N LEU A 464 -16.70 21.00 -10.28
CA LEU A 464 -16.89 22.35 -10.81
C LEU A 464 -16.67 22.43 -12.33
N LEU A 465 -15.63 21.78 -12.86
CA LEU A 465 -15.35 21.75 -14.30
C LEU A 465 -16.40 20.99 -15.11
N LEU A 466 -17.00 19.95 -14.52
CA LEU A 466 -18.06 19.17 -15.15
C LEU A 466 -19.47 19.75 -14.90
N GLY A 467 -19.58 20.75 -14.02
CA GLY A 467 -20.83 21.48 -13.75
C GLY A 467 -21.83 20.75 -12.85
N ALA A 468 -21.41 19.71 -12.12
CA ALA A 468 -22.30 18.94 -11.25
C ALA A 468 -21.58 18.37 -10.02
N TRP A 469 -22.16 18.57 -8.83
CA TRP A 469 -21.66 17.98 -7.57
C TRP A 469 -21.77 16.45 -7.53
N SER A 470 -22.67 15.87 -8.34
CA SER A 470 -22.86 14.42 -8.47
C SER A 470 -21.64 13.66 -8.98
N GLU A 471 -20.63 14.35 -9.50
CA GLU A 471 -19.37 13.76 -9.95
C GLU A 471 -18.42 13.40 -8.80
N ALA A 472 -18.65 13.92 -7.60
CA ALA A 472 -17.88 13.60 -6.40
C ALA A 472 -18.42 12.33 -5.71
N PRO A 473 -17.60 11.63 -4.90
CA PRO A 473 -18.06 10.48 -4.13
C PRO A 473 -19.00 10.89 -2.98
N GLY A 474 -19.95 10.01 -2.66
CA GLY A 474 -20.70 10.07 -1.42
C GLY A 474 -19.79 9.83 -0.20
N HIS A 475 -20.16 10.40 0.94
CA HIS A 475 -19.52 10.11 2.22
C HIS A 475 -20.10 8.81 2.78
N GLY A 476 -19.29 7.76 2.79
CA GLY A 476 -19.62 6.45 3.33
C GLY A 476 -18.67 5.38 2.82
N LEU A 477 -18.44 4.33 3.61
CA LEU A 477 -17.46 3.29 3.27
C LEU A 477 -17.79 2.65 1.92
N LYS A 478 -19.04 2.16 1.79
CA LYS A 478 -19.54 1.60 0.53
C LYS A 478 -19.64 2.63 -0.59
N ALA A 479 -20.16 3.83 -0.31
CA ALA A 479 -20.35 4.87 -1.33
C ALA A 479 -19.04 5.30 -2.02
N MET A 480 -17.96 5.43 -1.24
CA MET A 480 -16.64 5.74 -1.80
C MET A 480 -16.13 4.61 -2.71
N LEU A 481 -16.32 3.35 -2.32
CA LEU A 481 -15.93 2.20 -3.15
C LEU A 481 -16.78 2.13 -4.43
N ASP A 482 -18.09 2.29 -4.34
CA ASP A 482 -18.99 2.30 -5.50
C ASP A 482 -18.62 3.42 -6.48
N TRP A 483 -18.26 4.60 -5.99
CA TRP A 483 -17.82 5.71 -6.83
C TRP A 483 -16.59 5.36 -7.67
N THR A 484 -15.59 4.66 -7.10
CA THR A 484 -14.39 4.26 -7.87
C THR A 484 -14.73 3.37 -9.06
N ASN A 485 -15.63 2.40 -8.87
CA ASN A 485 -16.09 1.53 -9.94
C ASN A 485 -16.95 2.29 -10.97
N ASN A 486 -17.91 3.09 -10.50
CA ASN A 486 -18.81 3.85 -11.37
C ASN A 486 -18.05 4.84 -12.26
N VAL A 487 -17.06 5.54 -11.72
CA VAL A 487 -16.19 6.43 -12.49
C VAL A 487 -15.37 5.64 -13.50
N SER A 488 -14.84 4.48 -13.12
CA SER A 488 -14.08 3.62 -14.04
C SER A 488 -14.91 3.18 -15.24
N VAL A 489 -16.12 2.69 -15.00
CA VAL A 489 -17.05 2.26 -16.07
C VAL A 489 -17.47 3.44 -16.94
N ARG A 490 -17.80 4.58 -16.33
CA ARG A 490 -18.34 5.74 -17.05
C ARG A 490 -17.36 6.37 -18.05
N TYR A 491 -16.06 6.38 -17.75
CA TYR A 491 -15.05 6.99 -18.62
C TYR A 491 -14.18 5.96 -19.34
N GLY A 492 -14.72 4.75 -19.58
CA GLY A 492 -14.10 3.77 -20.47
C GLY A 492 -12.86 3.08 -19.89
N ASN A 493 -13.00 2.49 -18.70
CA ASN A 493 -12.00 1.67 -18.01
C ASN A 493 -10.68 2.41 -17.67
N PHE A 494 -10.54 2.78 -16.39
CA PHE A 494 -9.36 3.52 -15.91
C PHE A 494 -8.04 2.75 -15.99
N TYR A 495 -8.07 1.43 -16.18
CA TYR A 495 -6.84 0.67 -16.39
C TYR A 495 -6.09 1.09 -17.68
N TYR A 496 -6.77 1.74 -18.63
CA TYR A 496 -6.16 2.30 -19.84
C TYR A 496 -5.68 3.75 -19.69
N ASN A 497 -5.97 4.41 -18.56
CA ASN A 497 -5.48 5.76 -18.29
C ASN A 497 -3.99 5.69 -17.90
N PRO A 498 -3.06 6.32 -18.66
CA PRO A 498 -1.63 6.23 -18.38
C PRO A 498 -1.26 6.85 -17.03
N PHE A 499 -1.98 7.89 -16.59
CA PHE A 499 -1.75 8.51 -15.29
C PHE A 499 -2.23 7.60 -14.14
N HIS A 500 -3.25 6.78 -14.37
CA HIS A 500 -3.65 5.76 -13.42
C HIS A 500 -2.57 4.66 -13.32
N MET A 501 -1.98 4.23 -14.44
CA MET A 501 -0.83 3.30 -14.43
C MET A 501 0.37 3.88 -13.67
N ILE A 502 0.71 5.15 -13.89
CA ILE A 502 1.79 5.84 -13.16
C ILE A 502 1.46 5.96 -11.67
N SER A 503 0.19 6.24 -11.33
CA SER A 503 -0.26 6.26 -9.93
C SER A 503 -0.10 4.89 -9.26
N ILE A 504 -0.45 3.79 -9.95
CA ILE A 504 -0.25 2.42 -9.47
C ILE A 504 1.24 2.14 -9.28
N PHE A 505 2.09 2.54 -10.23
CA PHE A 505 3.55 2.42 -10.11
C PHE A 505 4.07 3.19 -8.87
N GLY A 506 3.60 4.41 -8.64
CA GLY A 506 3.93 5.19 -7.45
C GLY A 506 3.48 4.51 -6.15
N LEU A 507 2.25 3.99 -6.10
CA LEU A 507 1.68 3.27 -4.95
C LEU A 507 2.47 1.99 -4.61
N LEU A 508 2.60 1.08 -5.58
CA LEU A 508 3.30 -0.19 -5.39
C LEU A 508 4.80 0.03 -5.14
N GLY A 509 5.41 0.98 -5.87
CA GLY A 509 6.79 1.38 -5.64
C GLY A 509 7.01 1.98 -4.25
N SER A 510 6.04 2.72 -3.72
CA SER A 510 6.09 3.25 -2.36
C SER A 510 5.98 2.14 -1.32
N THR A 511 5.04 1.20 -1.47
CA THR A 511 4.96 0.04 -0.56
C THR A 511 6.23 -0.79 -0.59
N MET A 512 6.80 -1.02 -1.79
CA MET A 512 8.06 -1.74 -1.96
C MET A 512 9.21 -1.02 -1.25
N LEU A 513 9.39 0.28 -1.51
CA LEU A 513 10.44 1.09 -0.87
C LEU A 513 10.28 1.13 0.66
N LEU A 514 9.04 1.26 1.16
CA LEU A 514 8.77 1.23 2.60
C LEU A 514 9.19 -0.11 3.21
N GLY A 515 8.78 -1.22 2.60
CA GLY A 515 9.10 -2.56 3.07
C GLY A 515 10.60 -2.83 3.04
N MET A 516 11.27 -2.50 1.93
CA MET A 516 12.72 -2.68 1.78
C MET A 516 13.52 -1.79 2.74
N HIS A 517 13.13 -0.52 2.89
CA HIS A 517 13.78 0.41 3.82
C HIS A 517 13.62 -0.06 5.26
N GLY A 518 12.38 -0.31 5.70
CA GLY A 518 12.07 -0.83 7.02
C GLY A 518 12.81 -2.13 7.33
N ALA A 519 12.79 -3.09 6.40
CA ALA A 519 13.51 -4.35 6.54
C ALA A 519 15.02 -4.17 6.65
N THR A 520 15.61 -3.26 5.86
CA THR A 520 17.06 -3.00 5.86
C THR A 520 17.49 -2.43 7.21
N ILE A 521 16.80 -1.40 7.70
CA ILE A 521 17.11 -0.77 8.99
C ILE A 521 16.92 -1.74 10.15
N VAL A 522 15.84 -2.54 10.15
CA VAL A 522 15.65 -3.57 11.20
C VAL A 522 16.76 -4.63 11.13
N ALA A 523 17.18 -5.05 9.93
CA ALA A 523 18.26 -6.03 9.75
C ALA A 523 19.64 -5.51 10.22
N THR A 524 19.85 -4.20 10.20
CA THR A 524 21.10 -3.56 10.68
C THR A 524 20.98 -2.87 12.03
N ALA A 525 19.81 -2.88 12.69
CA ALA A 525 19.55 -2.12 13.92
C ALA A 525 20.52 -2.46 15.06
N ARG A 526 21.05 -3.68 15.13
CA ARG A 526 22.08 -4.04 16.13
C ARG A 526 23.40 -3.26 15.98
N TYR A 527 23.57 -2.53 14.89
CA TYR A 527 24.70 -1.67 14.58
C TYR A 527 24.37 -0.17 14.68
N GLY A 528 23.19 0.21 15.16
CA GLY A 528 22.78 1.60 15.37
C GLY A 528 22.19 2.31 14.15
N SER A 529 21.87 1.59 13.07
CA SER A 529 21.35 2.18 11.82
C SER A 529 19.99 2.87 11.95
N GLU A 530 19.27 2.65 13.05
CA GLU A 530 18.02 3.32 13.37
C GLU A 530 18.19 4.81 13.65
N LEU A 531 19.40 5.28 13.98
CA LEU A 531 19.70 6.70 14.18
C LEU A 531 19.98 7.37 12.83
N GLU A 532 18.97 7.45 11.97
CA GLU A 532 19.16 7.80 10.56
C GLU A 532 19.74 9.20 10.34
N LEU A 533 19.38 10.20 11.17
CA LEU A 533 19.96 11.54 11.09
C LEU A 533 21.47 11.54 11.38
N ASP A 534 21.91 10.79 12.39
CA ASP A 534 23.32 10.70 12.76
C ASP A 534 24.11 9.96 11.68
N GLU A 535 23.53 8.89 11.14
CA GLU A 535 24.10 8.11 10.04
C GLU A 535 24.17 8.88 8.71
N ILE A 536 23.34 9.93 8.52
CA ILE A 536 23.43 10.86 7.39
C ILE A 536 24.62 11.81 7.55
N GLU A 537 24.92 12.26 8.77
CA GLU A 537 26.08 13.12 9.03
C GLU A 537 27.38 12.33 8.93
N VAL A 538 27.42 11.14 9.52
CA VAL A 538 28.58 10.24 9.52
C VAL A 538 28.11 8.80 9.39
N GLU A 539 28.38 8.19 8.23
CA GLU A 539 27.99 6.81 7.95
C GLU A 539 28.73 5.81 8.87
N GLY A 540 27.96 5.05 9.62
CA GLY A 540 28.40 4.01 10.53
C GLY A 540 28.38 2.60 9.91
N SER A 541 28.72 1.62 10.75
CA SER A 541 28.77 0.20 10.36
C SER A 541 27.43 -0.34 9.86
N GLY A 542 26.31 0.16 10.40
CA GLY A 542 24.96 -0.21 9.96
C GLY A 542 24.70 0.23 8.53
N THR A 543 24.86 1.52 8.23
CA THR A 543 24.68 2.07 6.88
C THR A 543 25.62 1.44 5.86
N HIS A 544 26.90 1.24 6.20
CA HIS A 544 27.84 0.59 5.28
C HIS A 544 27.40 -0.83 4.88
N ARG A 545 26.86 -1.62 5.82
CA ARG A 545 26.31 -2.95 5.51
C ARG A 545 25.08 -2.85 4.62
N ALA A 546 24.16 -1.93 4.92
CA ALA A 546 22.98 -1.68 4.10
C ALA A 546 23.35 -1.31 2.66
N GLN A 547 24.32 -0.41 2.49
CA GLN A 547 24.85 -0.02 1.19
C GLN A 547 25.49 -1.19 0.45
N LEU A 548 26.31 -2.00 1.12
CA LEU A 548 26.92 -3.19 0.52
C LEU A 548 25.88 -4.22 0.12
N PHE A 549 24.84 -4.43 0.95
CA PHE A 549 23.74 -5.34 0.64
C PHE A 549 23.13 -4.96 -0.71
N TRP A 550 22.65 -3.72 -0.86
CA TRP A 550 21.99 -3.28 -2.08
C TRP A 550 22.93 -3.20 -3.28
N ARG A 551 24.18 -2.77 -3.06
CA ARG A 551 25.22 -2.73 -4.09
C ARG A 551 25.49 -4.12 -4.65
N TRP A 552 25.61 -5.11 -3.77
CA TRP A 552 25.83 -6.49 -4.17
C TRP A 552 24.59 -7.07 -4.82
N THR A 553 23.40 -6.76 -4.31
CA THR A 553 22.11 -7.27 -4.84
C THR A 553 21.76 -6.71 -6.22
N MET A 554 21.90 -5.40 -6.45
CA MET A 554 21.39 -4.69 -7.64
C MET A 554 22.50 -4.02 -8.50
N GLY A 555 23.75 -4.00 -8.03
CA GLY A 555 24.87 -3.35 -8.72
C GLY A 555 25.06 -1.86 -8.38
N PHE A 556 24.10 -1.25 -7.70
CA PHE A 556 24.15 0.12 -7.19
C PHE A 556 23.50 0.20 -5.80
N ASN A 557 23.74 1.30 -5.08
CA ASN A 557 23.16 1.53 -3.76
C ASN A 557 22.80 3.01 -3.59
N ALA A 558 21.82 3.26 -2.72
CA ALA A 558 21.57 4.57 -2.14
C ALA A 558 22.54 4.81 -0.96
N ASN A 559 22.71 6.08 -0.56
CA ASN A 559 23.25 6.46 0.74
C ASN A 559 22.12 6.81 1.74
N ALA A 560 22.47 7.04 3.02
CA ALA A 560 21.50 7.28 4.09
C ALA A 560 20.55 8.48 3.81
N ALA A 561 21.04 9.53 3.15
CA ALA A 561 20.21 10.68 2.81
C ALA A 561 19.34 10.45 1.58
N SER A 562 19.93 9.87 0.53
CA SER A 562 19.28 9.76 -0.78
C SER A 562 18.05 8.88 -0.74
N ILE A 563 18.04 7.76 0.01
CA ILE A 563 16.88 6.85 0.05
C ILE A 563 15.59 7.57 0.47
N HIS A 564 15.68 8.53 1.40
CA HIS A 564 14.55 9.35 1.83
C HIS A 564 14.10 10.36 0.75
N VAL A 565 14.99 10.74 -0.17
CA VAL A 565 14.64 11.51 -1.38
C VAL A 565 13.78 10.67 -2.32
N TRP A 566 14.14 9.39 -2.53
CA TRP A 566 13.32 8.45 -3.31
C TRP A 566 11.95 8.26 -2.66
N ALA A 567 11.92 7.98 -1.35
CA ALA A 567 10.70 7.82 -0.56
C ALA A 567 9.71 8.99 -0.75
N PHE A 568 10.22 10.22 -0.62
CA PHE A 568 9.45 11.45 -0.78
C PHE A 568 8.82 11.57 -2.18
N TRP A 569 9.61 11.34 -3.24
CA TRP A 569 9.13 11.55 -4.61
C TRP A 569 8.23 10.42 -5.11
N PHE A 570 8.47 9.17 -4.71
CA PHE A 570 7.59 8.05 -5.06
C PHE A 570 6.19 8.23 -4.47
N ALA A 571 6.10 8.66 -3.21
CA ALA A 571 4.81 8.91 -2.58
C ALA A 571 4.06 10.10 -3.20
N ILE A 572 4.76 11.18 -3.55
CA ILE A 572 4.18 12.33 -4.25
C ILE A 572 3.71 11.95 -5.66
N LEU A 573 4.50 11.15 -6.39
CA LEU A 573 4.15 10.69 -7.74
C LEU A 573 2.80 9.97 -7.76
N CYS A 574 2.52 9.13 -6.76
CA CYS A 574 1.24 8.44 -6.63
C CYS A 574 0.05 9.42 -6.68
N VAL A 575 0.04 10.42 -5.80
CA VAL A 575 -1.12 11.33 -5.66
C VAL A 575 -1.19 12.38 -6.77
N VAL A 576 -0.03 12.86 -7.27
CA VAL A 576 0.00 13.84 -8.38
C VAL A 576 -0.44 13.20 -9.69
N ALA A 577 0.04 12.01 -10.02
CA ALA A 577 -0.39 11.29 -11.22
C ALA A 577 -1.89 10.97 -11.12
N GLY A 578 -2.38 10.50 -9.97
CA GLY A 578 -3.80 10.28 -9.74
C GLY A 578 -4.65 11.54 -9.96
N ALA A 579 -4.19 12.70 -9.48
CA ALA A 579 -4.91 13.97 -9.65
C ALA A 579 -4.99 14.38 -11.12
N ILE A 580 -3.87 14.32 -11.85
CA ILE A 580 -3.83 14.65 -13.29
C ILE A 580 -4.73 13.71 -14.09
N GLY A 581 -4.62 12.40 -13.85
CA GLY A 581 -5.41 11.39 -14.54
C GLY A 581 -6.91 11.58 -14.34
N LEU A 582 -7.32 11.89 -13.11
CA LEU A 582 -8.73 12.13 -12.78
C LEU A 582 -9.24 13.46 -13.35
N LEU A 583 -8.42 14.51 -13.33
CA LEU A 583 -8.78 15.83 -13.87
C LEU A 583 -9.05 15.76 -15.38
N LEU A 584 -8.24 15.02 -16.13
CA LEU A 584 -8.41 14.81 -17.58
C LEU A 584 -9.62 13.93 -17.91
N SER A 585 -10.01 13.04 -16.98
CA SER A 585 -11.13 12.11 -17.15
C SER A 585 -12.47 12.85 -17.10
N GLY A 586 -13.13 12.93 -18.25
CA GLY A 586 -14.40 13.61 -18.44
C GLY A 586 -14.29 15.06 -18.90
N THR A 587 -13.15 15.73 -18.70
CA THR A 587 -12.92 17.09 -19.22
C THR A 587 -12.34 17.02 -20.64
N VAL A 588 -11.23 16.31 -20.81
CA VAL A 588 -10.49 16.18 -22.07
C VAL A 588 -10.75 14.82 -22.71
N VAL A 589 -10.63 13.74 -21.94
CA VAL A 589 -10.82 12.36 -22.42
C VAL A 589 -12.17 11.84 -21.93
N LYS A 590 -13.04 11.46 -22.86
CA LYS A 590 -14.38 10.93 -22.55
C LYS A 590 -14.40 9.41 -22.35
N ASP A 591 -13.48 8.72 -23.02
CA ASP A 591 -13.35 7.26 -22.98
C ASP A 591 -11.86 6.89 -23.12
N TRP A 592 -11.30 6.29 -22.07
CA TRP A 592 -9.88 5.89 -22.02
C TRP A 592 -9.57 4.66 -22.86
N PHE A 593 -10.52 3.74 -23.05
CA PHE A 593 -10.34 2.58 -23.89
C PHE A 593 -10.22 2.98 -25.37
N THR A 594 -11.12 3.85 -25.83
CA THR A 594 -11.05 4.39 -27.19
C THR A 594 -9.75 5.16 -27.42
N TRP A 595 -9.31 5.95 -26.43
CA TRP A 595 -8.01 6.62 -26.47
C TRP A 595 -6.85 5.61 -26.56
N ALA A 596 -6.88 4.54 -25.77
CA ALA A 596 -5.85 3.51 -25.77
C ALA A 596 -5.77 2.73 -27.10
N GLN A 597 -6.91 2.51 -27.76
CA GLN A 597 -6.93 1.93 -29.12
C GLN A 597 -6.21 2.85 -30.10
N SER A 598 -6.47 4.16 -30.03
CA SER A 598 -5.80 5.16 -30.88
C SER A 598 -4.29 5.29 -30.60
N ALA A 599 -3.89 5.06 -29.34
CA ALA A 599 -2.50 5.06 -28.91
C ALA A 599 -1.78 3.73 -29.17
N HIS A 600 -2.46 2.73 -29.74
CA HIS A 600 -1.93 1.38 -29.96
C HIS A 600 -1.32 0.78 -28.68
N ILE A 601 -2.02 0.85 -27.54
CA ILE A 601 -1.60 0.19 -26.28
C ILE A 601 -2.53 -0.95 -25.86
N VAL A 602 -3.67 -1.11 -26.53
CA VAL A 602 -4.57 -2.25 -26.32
C VAL A 602 -3.97 -3.49 -26.96
N ALA A 603 -3.94 -4.59 -26.23
CA ALA A 603 -3.51 -5.89 -26.75
C ALA A 603 -4.38 -6.32 -27.94
N PRO A 604 -3.79 -6.90 -29.00
CA PRO A 604 -4.53 -7.34 -30.16
C PRO A 604 -5.57 -8.41 -29.79
N PHE A 605 -6.71 -8.39 -30.51
CA PHE A 605 -7.75 -9.40 -30.33
C PHE A 605 -7.21 -10.77 -30.76
N ASN A 606 -7.21 -11.72 -29.82
CA ASN A 606 -6.87 -13.11 -30.10
C ASN A 606 -8.17 -13.88 -30.42
N PRO A 607 -8.40 -14.28 -31.68
CA PRO A 607 -9.60 -15.03 -32.06
C PRO A 607 -9.65 -16.44 -31.43
N ASN A 608 -8.51 -16.95 -30.96
CA ASN A 608 -8.40 -18.23 -30.25
C ASN A 608 -8.41 -18.05 -28.73
N ALA A 609 -8.72 -16.85 -28.22
CA ALA A 609 -8.82 -16.62 -26.79
C ALA A 609 -9.92 -17.50 -26.20
N ASP A 610 -9.55 -18.29 -25.20
CA ASP A 610 -10.50 -19.09 -24.45
C ASP A 610 -11.24 -18.21 -23.44
N TRP A 611 -12.44 -17.77 -23.84
CA TRP A 611 -13.32 -16.98 -22.99
C TRP A 611 -14.12 -17.84 -22.00
N SER A 612 -13.97 -19.16 -22.00
CA SER A 612 -14.76 -20.05 -21.12
C SER A 612 -14.53 -19.76 -19.64
N GLN A 613 -13.39 -19.17 -19.27
CA GLN A 613 -13.12 -18.70 -17.90
C GLN A 613 -14.06 -17.58 -17.43
N TYR A 614 -14.67 -16.84 -18.36
CA TYR A 614 -15.61 -15.75 -18.10
C TYR A 614 -17.07 -16.20 -18.24
N VAL A 615 -17.32 -17.42 -18.72
CA VAL A 615 -18.66 -18.00 -18.85
C VAL A 615 -18.95 -18.80 -17.59
N GLN A 616 -19.76 -18.23 -16.69
CA GLN A 616 -20.31 -18.98 -15.56
C GLN A 616 -21.03 -20.24 -16.10
N PRO A 617 -20.69 -21.45 -15.66
CA PRO A 617 -21.44 -22.63 -16.07
C PRO A 617 -22.89 -22.47 -15.60
N ALA A 618 -23.84 -22.68 -16.53
CA ALA A 618 -25.28 -22.56 -16.30
C ALA A 618 -25.82 -23.43 -15.15
N THR A 619 -24.99 -24.29 -14.55
CA THR A 619 -25.29 -25.13 -13.40
C THR A 619 -25.21 -24.42 -12.05
N MET A 620 -24.75 -23.17 -11.98
CA MET A 620 -25.06 -22.29 -10.83
C MET A 620 -26.43 -21.63 -11.03
N THR A 621 -27.48 -22.44 -11.22
CA THR A 621 -28.82 -21.99 -10.89
C THR A 621 -28.81 -21.67 -9.39
N GLN A 622 -28.70 -20.40 -9.05
CA GLN A 622 -29.18 -19.89 -7.78
C GLN A 622 -30.57 -20.51 -7.57
N PRO A 623 -30.87 -21.17 -6.44
CA PRO A 623 -32.25 -21.49 -6.16
C PRO A 623 -32.97 -20.15 -6.10
N VAL A 624 -33.76 -19.85 -7.13
CA VAL A 624 -34.79 -18.85 -7.06
C VAL A 624 -35.71 -19.35 -5.97
N ILE A 625 -35.53 -18.83 -4.75
CA ILE A 625 -36.55 -18.94 -3.72
C ILE A 625 -37.71 -18.14 -4.30
N ALA A 626 -38.65 -18.85 -4.92
CA ALA A 626 -39.94 -18.30 -5.26
C ALA A 626 -40.47 -17.60 -3.99
N PRO A 627 -41.00 -16.37 -4.09
CA PRO A 627 -41.59 -15.72 -2.93
C PRO A 627 -42.59 -16.69 -2.34
N ALA A 628 -42.37 -17.08 -1.08
CA ALA A 628 -43.28 -17.93 -0.35
C ALA A 628 -44.67 -17.29 -0.46
N SER A 629 -45.58 -17.95 -1.17
CA SER A 629 -46.98 -17.58 -1.19
C SER A 629 -47.46 -17.61 0.25
N VAL A 630 -47.63 -16.43 0.84
CA VAL A 630 -48.32 -16.27 2.11
C VAL A 630 -49.71 -16.88 1.93
N PRO A 631 -50.08 -17.95 2.65
CA PRO A 631 -51.45 -18.41 2.62
C PRO A 631 -52.29 -17.30 3.26
N LEU A 632 -53.22 -16.74 2.50
CA LEU A 632 -54.33 -15.98 3.08
C LEU A 632 -55.04 -16.95 4.03
N ALA A 633 -54.94 -16.67 5.33
CA ALA A 633 -55.70 -17.38 6.35
C ALA A 633 -57.21 -17.10 6.15
N PRO A 634 -58.08 -18.07 6.48
CA PRO A 634 -59.53 -17.96 6.28
C PRO A 634 -60.19 -16.87 7.13
#